data_AF-A0A0G2HIQ5-F1
#
_entry.id   AF-A0A0G2HIQ5-F1
#
_cell.length_a   1.000
_cell.length_b   1.000
_cell.length_c   1.000
_cell.angle_alpha   90.00
_cell.angle_beta   90.00
_cell.angle_gamma   90.00
#
_symmetry.space_group_name_H-M   'P 1'
#
loop_
_entity.id
_entity.type
_entity.pdbx_description
1 polymer ?
#
loop_
_entity_poly.entity_id
_entity_poly.type
_entity_poly.pdbx_seq_one_letter_code
_entity_poly.pdbx_strand_id
1 'polypeptide(L)'
;MKLKFKVQPYQTNAVNDVVDCFVGQPMTTGLPYRIDPGVIKQGKQMRIEAEYEGFKNADLCLTDKQVLGNIQKVQQRQNLPMSQSLKDFTTFDNKGMQVPAKEAYKKDALAMTRVHLDV
;
A
#
# COMPACT_ATOMS: atom_id res chain seq x y z
N MET A 1 -2.62 -32.76 6.03
CA MET A 1 -1.28 -32.26 5.62
C MET A 1 -0.75 -31.36 6.74
N LYS A 2 0.50 -31.53 7.21
CA LYS A 2 1.10 -30.66 8.25
C LYS A 2 2.07 -29.70 7.58
N LEU A 3 1.70 -28.43 7.44
CA LEU A 3 2.61 -27.37 6.99
C LEU A 3 3.57 -27.03 8.13
N LYS A 4 4.88 -27.12 7.88
CA LYS A 4 5.92 -26.66 8.80
C LYS A 4 6.45 -25.34 8.29
N PHE A 5 6.11 -24.24 8.95
CA PHE A 5 6.67 -22.93 8.64
C PHE A 5 8.02 -22.78 9.33
N LYS A 6 9.09 -22.61 8.55
CA LYS A 6 10.41 -22.26 9.05
C LYS A 6 10.60 -20.77 8.85
N VAL A 7 10.78 -20.03 9.95
CA VAL A 7 11.12 -18.61 9.91
C VAL A 7 12.56 -18.49 9.42
N GLN A 8 12.77 -17.75 8.32
CA GLN A 8 14.10 -17.45 7.80
C GLN A 8 14.43 -15.98 8.07
N PRO A 9 15.65 -15.64 8.55
CA PRO A 9 15.98 -14.27 8.95
C PRO A 9 15.74 -13.21 7.87
N TYR A 10 16.04 -13.52 6.61
CA TYR A 10 15.80 -12.58 5.51
C TYR A 10 14.30 -12.26 5.31
N GLN A 11 13.40 -13.21 5.64
CA GLN A 11 11.96 -12.97 5.56
C GLN A 11 11.53 -11.99 6.65
N THR A 12 12.05 -12.16 7.87
CA THR A 12 11.81 -11.25 8.99
C THR A 12 12.36 -9.86 8.69
N ASN A 13 13.57 -9.76 8.13
CA ASN A 13 14.18 -8.49 7.77
C ASN A 13 13.35 -7.76 6.70
N ALA A 14 12.90 -8.45 5.65
CA ALA A 14 12.05 -7.86 4.63
C ALA A 14 10.72 -7.33 5.20
N VAL A 15 10.11 -8.07 6.12
CA VAL A 15 8.88 -7.61 6.81
C VAL A 15 9.17 -6.39 7.67
N ASN A 16 10.27 -6.38 8.42
CA ASN A 16 10.65 -5.24 9.25
C ASN A 16 10.95 -3.99 8.40
N ASP A 17 11.62 -4.12 7.26
CA ASP A 17 11.88 -3.01 6.34
C ASP A 17 10.57 -2.39 5.84
N VAL A 18 9.55 -3.21 5.51
CA VAL A 18 8.22 -2.72 5.12
C VAL A 18 7.51 -2.01 6.28
N VAL A 19 7.56 -2.57 7.49
CA VAL A 19 6.96 -1.96 8.69
C VAL A 19 7.61 -0.61 8.99
N ASP A 20 8.94 -0.52 8.85
CA ASP A 20 9.71 0.69 9.15
C ASP A 20 9.35 1.87 8.21
N CYS A 21 8.92 1.59 6.97
CA CYS A 21 8.40 2.62 6.06
C CYS A 21 7.16 3.36 6.60
N PHE A 22 6.40 2.74 7.51
CA PHE A 22 5.17 3.29 8.08
C PHE A 22 5.30 3.67 9.56
N VAL A 23 6.53 3.86 10.07
CA VAL A 23 6.76 4.36 11.43
C VAL A 23 6.03 5.68 11.66
N GLY A 24 5.29 5.74 12.77
CA GLY A 24 4.46 6.88 13.16
C GLY A 24 2.98 6.76 12.76
N GLN A 25 2.58 5.72 12.02
CA GLN A 25 1.17 5.44 11.77
C GLN A 25 0.48 5.04 13.10
N PRO A 26 -0.58 5.76 13.52
CA PRO A 26 -1.29 5.44 14.76
C PRO A 26 -2.09 4.14 14.62
N MET A 27 -2.21 3.40 15.72
CA MET A 27 -3.12 2.26 15.80
C MET A 27 -4.55 2.79 15.94
N THR A 28 -5.30 2.76 14.85
CA THR A 28 -6.71 3.12 14.82
C THR A 28 -7.56 1.86 14.67
N THR A 29 -8.59 1.72 15.49
CA THR A 29 -9.61 0.68 15.31
C THR A 29 -10.48 1.03 14.09
N GLY A 30 -10.88 0.01 13.32
CA GLY A 30 -11.65 0.22 12.08
C GLY A 30 -12.90 1.06 12.31
N LEU A 31 -13.22 1.95 11.35
CA LEU A 31 -14.46 2.72 11.42
C LEU A 31 -15.64 1.81 11.08
N PRO A 32 -16.67 1.74 11.96
CA PRO A 32 -17.95 1.16 11.56
C PRO A 32 -18.57 2.06 10.49
N TYR A 33 -18.93 1.48 9.36
CA TYR A 33 -19.72 2.17 8.33
C TYR A 33 -20.95 1.35 8.03
N ARG A 34 -22.03 2.03 7.64
CA ARG A 34 -23.26 1.35 7.24
C ARG A 34 -23.11 0.82 5.82
N ILE A 35 -23.35 -0.47 5.61
CA ILE A 35 -23.36 -1.07 4.29
C ILE A 35 -24.55 -0.50 3.51
N ASP A 36 -24.30 0.10 2.34
CA ASP A 36 -25.36 0.59 1.46
C ASP A 36 -26.05 -0.61 0.78
N PRO A 37 -27.37 -0.84 0.98
CA PRO A 37 -28.11 -1.91 0.31
C PRO A 37 -28.21 -1.74 -1.21
N GLY A 38 -27.87 -0.56 -1.75
CA GLY A 38 -28.11 -0.22 -3.15
C GLY A 38 -29.60 -0.13 -3.49
N VAL A 39 -29.95 -0.24 -4.78
CA VAL A 39 -31.34 -0.12 -5.25
C VAL A 39 -32.10 -1.43 -5.07
N ILE A 40 -33.05 -1.43 -4.15
CA ILE A 40 -33.94 -2.58 -3.90
C ILE A 40 -35.09 -2.55 -4.90
N LYS A 41 -35.12 -3.52 -5.82
CA LYS A 41 -36.23 -3.67 -6.79
C LYS A 41 -37.53 -4.02 -6.05
N GLN A 42 -38.65 -3.42 -6.45
CA GLN A 42 -39.98 -3.70 -5.89
C GLN A 42 -40.25 -5.21 -5.86
N GLY A 43 -40.61 -5.73 -4.69
CA GLY A 43 -40.89 -7.16 -4.47
C GLY A 43 -39.71 -8.00 -3.95
N LYS A 44 -38.51 -7.43 -3.77
CA LYS A 44 -37.39 -8.11 -3.09
C LYS A 44 -37.22 -7.58 -1.67
N GLN A 45 -37.06 -8.49 -0.71
CA GLN A 45 -36.66 -8.14 0.67
C GLN A 45 -35.25 -7.54 0.68
N MET A 46 -35.03 -6.58 1.57
CA MET A 46 -33.70 -6.10 1.96
C MET A 46 -32.79 -7.33 2.22
N ARG A 47 -31.59 -7.34 1.65
CA ARG A 47 -30.58 -8.32 2.05
C ARG A 47 -30.25 -8.08 3.51
N ILE A 48 -30.22 -9.13 4.32
CA ILE A 48 -29.85 -9.08 5.75
C ILE A 48 -28.47 -8.41 5.92
N GLU A 49 -27.59 -8.53 4.91
CA GLU A 49 -26.30 -7.85 4.76
C GLU A 49 -26.35 -6.32 4.99
N ALA A 50 -27.47 -5.64 4.68
CA ALA A 50 -27.65 -4.20 4.87
C ALA A 50 -27.97 -3.79 6.32
N GLU A 51 -28.21 -4.77 7.20
CA GLU A 51 -28.42 -4.57 8.64
C GLU A 51 -27.11 -4.69 9.44
N TYR A 52 -26.02 -5.16 8.82
CA TYR A 52 -24.72 -5.29 9.47
C TYR A 52 -23.91 -3.99 9.39
N GLU A 53 -23.12 -3.74 10.43
CA GLU A 53 -22.03 -2.77 10.39
C GLU A 53 -20.89 -3.34 9.53
N GLY A 54 -20.48 -2.56 8.53
CA GLY A 54 -19.29 -2.81 7.74
C GLY A 54 -18.05 -2.28 8.43
N PHE A 55 -16.91 -2.93 8.20
CA PHE A 55 -15.61 -2.48 8.69
C PHE A 55 -14.74 -2.05 7.51
N LYS A 56 -14.25 -0.80 7.52
CA LYS A 56 -13.22 -0.37 6.57
C LYS A 56 -11.86 -0.35 7.24
N ASN A 57 -10.81 -0.58 6.46
CA ASN A 57 -9.45 -0.29 6.89
C ASN A 57 -9.32 1.21 7.17
N ALA A 58 -8.55 1.56 8.20
CA ALA A 58 -8.25 2.95 8.48
C ALA A 58 -7.40 3.55 7.35
N ASP A 59 -7.63 4.84 7.08
CA ASP A 59 -6.83 5.58 6.11
C ASP A 59 -5.40 5.77 6.65
N LEU A 60 -4.44 5.95 5.74
CA LEU A 60 -3.07 6.28 6.15
C LEU A 60 -3.04 7.69 6.73
N CYS A 61 -2.57 7.84 7.96
CA CYS A 61 -2.51 9.13 8.66
C CYS A 61 -1.17 9.84 8.44
N LEU A 62 -0.17 9.13 7.92
CA LEU A 62 1.12 9.70 7.56
C LEU A 62 0.99 10.61 6.34
N THR A 63 1.65 11.76 6.40
CA THR A 63 1.83 12.63 5.22
C THR A 63 2.82 12.01 4.23
N ASP A 64 2.68 12.33 2.95
CA ASP A 64 3.62 11.90 1.90
C ASP A 64 5.09 12.20 2.26
N LYS A 65 5.35 13.33 2.93
CA LYS A 65 6.70 13.70 3.38
C LYS A 65 7.24 12.74 4.45
N GLN A 66 6.38 12.31 5.39
CA GLN A 66 6.77 11.34 6.42
C GLN A 66 7.03 9.96 5.81
N VAL A 67 6.16 9.52 4.90
CA VAL A 67 6.34 8.25 4.18
C VAL A 67 7.65 8.26 3.40
N LEU A 68 7.91 9.31 2.61
CA LEU A 68 9.17 9.45 1.85
C LEU A 68 10.39 9.45 2.77
N GLY A 69 10.35 10.21 3.87
CA GLY A 69 11.45 10.25 4.83
C GLY A 69 11.71 8.91 5.52
N ASN A 70 10.68 8.11 5.77
CA ASN A 70 10.83 6.76 6.33
C ASN A 70 11.43 5.80 5.31
N ILE A 71 10.94 5.80 4.06
CA ILE A 71 11.50 5.00 2.96
C ILE A 71 12.98 5.30 2.76
N GLN A 72 13.34 6.58 2.72
CA GLN A 72 14.73 7.03 2.59
C GLN A 72 15.62 6.48 3.72
N LYS A 73 15.14 6.42 4.96
CA LYS A 73 15.90 5.81 6.08
C LYS A 73 16.11 4.31 5.87
N VAL A 74 15.09 3.59 5.40
CA VAL A 74 15.18 2.15 5.11
C VAL A 74 16.15 1.92 3.95
N GLN A 75 16.05 2.69 2.87
CA GLN A 75 16.97 2.65 1.73
C GLN A 75 18.42 2.88 2.16
N GLN A 76 18.67 3.92 2.96
CA GLN A 76 20.00 4.21 3.48
C GLN A 76 20.56 3.04 4.32
N ARG A 77 19.74 2.45 5.20
CA ARG A 77 20.14 1.30 6.02
C ARG A 77 20.49 0.07 5.18
N GLN A 78 19.77 -0.15 4.08
CA GLN A 78 19.96 -1.27 3.17
C GLN A 78 20.97 -0.98 2.03
N ASN A 79 21.59 0.21 2.03
CA ASN A 79 22.49 0.69 0.96
C ASN A 79 21.82 0.70 -0.43
N LEU A 80 20.55 1.09 -0.49
CA LEU A 80 19.78 1.23 -1.72
C LEU A 80 19.84 2.68 -2.26
N PRO A 81 19.61 2.89 -3.57
CA PRO A 81 19.46 4.22 -4.13
C PRO A 81 18.32 4.99 -3.46
N MET A 82 18.58 6.27 -3.17
CA MET A 82 17.65 7.12 -2.42
C MET A 82 16.57 7.71 -3.34
N SER A 83 15.31 7.41 -3.05
CA SER A 83 14.16 7.98 -3.76
C SER A 83 14.05 9.49 -3.52
N GLN A 84 13.81 10.26 -4.58
CA GLN A 84 13.59 11.71 -4.49
C GLN A 84 12.10 12.08 -4.35
N SER A 85 11.21 11.18 -4.74
CA SER A 85 9.77 11.38 -4.79
C SER A 85 9.03 10.06 -4.61
N LEU A 86 7.77 10.10 -4.15
CA LEU A 86 6.85 8.95 -4.13
C LEU A 86 6.13 8.72 -5.48
N LYS A 87 6.44 9.56 -6.47
CA LYS A 87 5.79 9.60 -7.78
C LYS A 87 6.77 9.44 -8.93
N ASP A 88 8.06 9.31 -8.63
CA ASP A 88 9.04 8.96 -9.64
C ASP A 88 8.96 7.46 -9.86
N PHE A 89 9.01 7.06 -11.13
CA PHE A 89 8.87 5.69 -11.56
C PHE A 89 10.08 5.34 -12.40
N THR A 90 10.68 4.18 -12.14
CA THR A 90 11.72 3.60 -12.98
C THR A 90 11.23 2.33 -13.65
N THR A 91 11.70 2.10 -14.87
CA THR A 91 11.43 0.90 -15.67
C THR A 91 12.75 0.34 -16.15
N PHE A 92 12.81 -0.95 -16.45
CA PHE A 92 13.99 -1.54 -17.06
C PHE A 92 13.88 -1.44 -18.59
N ASP A 93 14.91 -0.91 -19.24
CA ASP A 93 15.05 -0.98 -20.70
C ASP A 93 15.37 -2.43 -21.13
N ASN A 94 15.32 -2.71 -22.43
CA ASN A 94 15.68 -3.99 -23.04
C ASN A 94 17.11 -4.45 -22.70
N LYS A 95 17.95 -3.53 -22.22
CA LYS A 95 19.33 -3.79 -21.76
C LYS A 95 19.44 -4.02 -20.24
N GLY A 96 18.33 -4.05 -19.51
CA GLY A 96 18.30 -4.23 -18.05
C GLY A 96 18.74 -3.02 -17.24
N MET A 97 18.84 -1.84 -17.85
CA MET A 97 19.16 -0.60 -17.13
C MET A 97 17.89 0.08 -16.64
N GLN A 98 17.91 0.61 -15.41
CA GLN A 98 16.83 1.44 -14.88
C GLN A 98 16.79 2.78 -15.61
N VAL A 99 15.64 3.09 -16.20
CA VAL A 99 15.36 4.34 -16.89
C VAL A 99 14.04 4.94 -16.37
N PRO A 100 13.87 6.27 -16.35
CA PRO A 100 12.62 6.88 -15.94
C PRO A 100 11.43 6.37 -16.77
N ALA A 101 10.32 6.07 -16.13
CA ALA A 101 9.12 5.63 -16.82
C ALA A 101 8.59 6.73 -17.76
N LYS A 102 7.95 6.31 -18.86
CA LYS A 102 7.31 7.24 -19.80
C LYS A 102 6.16 7.98 -19.13
N GLU A 103 5.95 9.24 -19.52
CA GLU A 103 4.91 10.11 -18.94
C GLU A 103 3.49 9.52 -18.99
N ALA A 104 3.15 8.78 -20.06
CA ALA A 104 1.87 8.07 -20.16
C ALA A 104 1.67 7.05 -19.03
N TYR A 105 2.71 6.27 -18.74
CA TYR A 105 2.67 5.28 -17.65
C TYR A 105 2.51 5.96 -16.29
N LYS A 106 3.26 7.03 -16.03
CA LYS A 106 3.17 7.78 -14.77
C LYS A 106 1.75 8.31 -14.55
N LYS A 107 1.11 8.84 -15.60
CA LYS A 107 -0.25 9.36 -15.53
C LYS A 107 -1.25 8.27 -15.12
N ASP A 108 -1.18 7.10 -15.75
CA ASP A 108 -2.09 5.99 -15.45
C ASP A 108 -1.82 5.42 -14.05
N ALA A 109 -0.55 5.30 -13.65
CA ALA A 109 -0.19 4.83 -12.31
C ALA A 109 -0.65 5.78 -11.20
N LEU A 110 -0.51 7.10 -11.41
CA LEU A 110 -1.00 8.12 -10.47
C LEU A 110 -2.52 8.18 -10.37
N ALA A 111 -3.24 7.75 -11.42
CA ALA A 111 -4.69 7.63 -11.36
C ALA A 111 -5.14 6.46 -10.45
N MET A 112 -4.30 5.42 -10.30
CA MET A 112 -4.61 4.26 -9.45
C MET A 112 -4.20 4.45 -8.00
N THR A 113 -3.02 5.01 -7.76
CA THR A 113 -2.47 5.19 -6.40
C THR A 113 -1.72 6.51 -6.28
N ARG A 114 -1.81 7.13 -5.10
CA ARG A 114 -1.08 8.37 -4.77
C ARG A 114 0.39 8.11 -4.41
N VAL A 115 0.71 6.87 -4.05
CA VAL A 115 2.04 6.44 -3.61
C VAL A 115 2.51 5.30 -4.49
N HIS A 116 3.70 5.43 -5.06
CA HIS A 116 4.40 4.35 -5.72
C HIS A 116 5.71 4.04 -5.01
N LEU A 117 6.03 2.75 -4.91
CA LEU A 117 7.27 2.24 -4.35
C LEU A 117 7.91 1.42 -5.46
N ASP A 118 8.98 1.93 -6.07
CA ASP A 118 9.82 1.15 -6.97
C ASP A 118 10.47 0.04 -6.10
N VAL A 119 10.02 -1.21 -6.27
CA VAL A 119 10.62 -2.42 -5.66
C VAL A 119 11.39 -3.19 -6.73
#